data_AF-A0A960T2X7-F1
#
_entry.id   AF-A0A960T2X7-F1
#
_cell.length_a   1.000
_cell.length_b   1.000
_cell.length_c   1.000
_cell.angle_alpha   90.00
_cell.angle_beta   90.00
_cell.angle_gamma   90.00
#
_symmetry.space_group_name_H-M   'P 1'
#
loop_
_entity.id
_entity.type
_entity.pdbx_description
1 polymer ?
#
loop_
_entity_poly.entity_id
_entity_poly.type
_entity_poly.pdbx_seq_one_letter_code
_entity_poly.pdbx_strand_id
1 'polypeptide(L)'
;MKPRFGFLRSSMSRPLVLVSAITVTAIPFSASADTAWTGANSSDMTDVGNFDNGLPGTGNGSLFINNVSSNVPVLTSDLSIGWDLNISTGANTTGRLDHHSGTFSTGNNNWIIMGFNNGTGPANATYNLALTSGTGGTFTGFAQGSGSIANFGKINLGWDANTTSTMNVNTSGTITGGEIEIGSTGGGPTSTFNIDNGAVNLTGSFEVGGNQWSNQGGSSFFNMSGGSITTGGEFWGGGNGATTAVQSGGSITSG
;
A
#
# COMPACT_ATOMS: atom_id res chain seq x y z
N MET A 1 -52.60 47.97 67.09
CA MET A 1 -53.18 47.36 65.87
C MET A 1 -52.02 46.84 65.02
N LYS A 2 -51.99 45.52 64.74
CA LYS A 2 -50.91 44.87 63.96
C LYS A 2 -51.32 44.80 62.48
N PRO A 3 -50.46 45.15 61.50
CA PRO A 3 -50.75 44.90 60.09
C PRO A 3 -50.54 43.41 59.76
N ARG A 4 -51.51 42.83 59.06
CA ARG A 4 -51.45 41.48 58.48
C ARG A 4 -50.73 41.55 57.13
N PHE A 5 -49.63 40.82 56.97
CA PHE A 5 -48.99 40.59 55.67
C PHE A 5 -49.70 39.43 54.96
N GLY A 6 -50.33 39.72 53.81
CA GLY A 6 -50.90 38.73 52.92
C GLY A 6 -49.82 38.13 52.02
N PHE A 7 -49.71 36.80 52.00
CA PHE A 7 -48.86 36.06 51.08
C PHE A 7 -49.42 36.12 49.65
N LEU A 8 -48.62 36.63 48.71
CA LEU A 8 -48.84 36.44 47.27
C LEU A 8 -48.52 34.98 46.91
N ARG A 9 -49.49 34.26 46.36
CA ARG A 9 -49.29 32.95 45.75
C ARG A 9 -48.57 33.13 44.40
N SER A 10 -47.32 32.72 44.30
CA SER A 10 -46.66 32.56 43.00
C SER A 10 -47.08 31.21 42.40
N SER A 11 -47.72 31.24 41.24
CA SER A 11 -47.99 30.05 40.44
C SER A 11 -46.69 29.60 39.77
N MET A 12 -46.07 28.52 40.27
CA MET A 12 -44.92 27.90 39.59
C MET A 12 -45.39 27.28 38.28
N SER A 13 -44.89 27.80 37.17
CA SER A 13 -44.96 27.19 35.85
C SER A 13 -44.19 25.87 35.84
N ARG A 14 -44.83 24.82 35.33
CA ARG A 14 -44.23 23.49 35.15
C ARG A 14 -43.14 23.57 34.08
N PRO A 15 -41.89 23.12 34.32
CA PRO A 15 -40.96 22.90 33.24
C PRO A 15 -41.39 21.65 32.47
N LEU A 16 -41.71 21.84 31.19
CA LEU A 16 -41.86 20.77 30.21
C LEU A 16 -40.47 20.16 29.99
N VAL A 17 -40.17 19.05 30.68
CA VAL A 17 -38.92 18.30 30.44
C VAL A 17 -39.08 17.58 29.10
N LEU A 18 -38.54 18.17 28.04
CA LEU A 18 -38.41 17.52 26.75
C LEU A 18 -37.21 16.55 26.83
N VAL A 19 -37.46 15.29 27.18
CA VAL A 19 -36.44 14.23 27.08
C VAL A 19 -36.34 13.85 25.61
N SER A 20 -35.38 14.41 24.89
CA SER A 20 -34.97 13.87 23.58
C SER A 20 -34.27 12.53 23.83
N ALA A 21 -35.01 11.44 23.69
CA ALA A 21 -34.43 10.10 23.62
C ALA A 21 -33.65 9.97 22.31
N ILE A 22 -32.32 10.10 22.37
CA ILE A 22 -31.45 9.64 21.30
C ILE A 22 -31.51 8.11 21.35
N THR A 23 -32.40 7.52 20.55
CA THR A 23 -32.29 6.11 20.20
C THR A 23 -31.05 5.98 19.33
N VAL A 24 -29.94 5.53 19.93
CA VAL A 24 -28.82 4.94 19.19
C VAL A 24 -29.36 3.63 18.61
N THR A 25 -30.08 3.71 17.48
CA THR A 25 -30.19 2.57 16.59
C THR A 25 -28.77 2.20 16.22
N ALA A 26 -28.31 1.06 16.72
CA ALA A 26 -27.03 0.46 16.35
C ALA A 26 -27.00 0.37 14.82
N ILE A 27 -26.38 1.36 14.17
CA ILE A 27 -26.06 1.28 12.76
C ILE A 27 -25.14 0.06 12.68
N PRO A 28 -25.51 -1.01 11.96
CA PRO A 28 -24.63 -2.15 11.82
C PRO A 28 -23.38 -1.67 11.08
N PHE A 29 -22.30 -1.42 11.82
CA PHE A 29 -20.99 -1.33 11.24
C PHE A 29 -20.45 -2.76 11.17
N SER A 30 -20.20 -3.23 9.95
CA SER A 30 -19.34 -4.40 9.78
C SER A 30 -17.91 -3.86 9.75
N ALA A 31 -17.16 -4.05 10.83
CA ALA A 31 -15.74 -3.76 10.81
C ALA A 31 -15.06 -4.87 10.00
N SER A 32 -14.46 -4.51 8.88
CA SER A 32 -13.61 -5.42 8.11
C SER A 32 -12.29 -5.57 8.86
N ALA A 33 -12.03 -6.77 9.36
CA ALA A 33 -10.78 -7.04 10.07
C ALA A 33 -9.64 -7.27 9.07
N ASP A 34 -8.46 -6.76 9.41
CA ASP A 34 -7.23 -6.99 8.66
C ASP A 34 -6.87 -8.48 8.61
N THR A 35 -6.03 -8.87 7.66
CA THR A 35 -5.47 -10.22 7.59
C THR A 35 -3.98 -10.16 7.35
N ALA A 36 -3.23 -11.05 7.99
CA ALA A 36 -1.78 -11.12 7.88
C ALA A 36 -1.33 -12.49 7.38
N TRP A 37 -0.35 -12.47 6.47
CA TRP A 37 0.35 -13.67 6.05
C TRP A 37 1.15 -14.27 7.22
N THR A 38 0.87 -15.53 7.52
CA THR A 38 1.60 -16.35 8.50
C THR A 38 2.51 -17.37 7.81
N GLY A 39 2.15 -17.79 6.59
CA GLY A 39 2.86 -18.83 5.83
C GLY A 39 2.87 -20.20 6.52
N ALA A 40 1.87 -20.48 7.37
CA ALA A 40 1.87 -21.68 8.21
C ALA A 40 1.80 -23.01 7.43
N ASN A 41 1.20 -23.03 6.25
CA ASN A 41 0.95 -24.24 5.48
C ASN A 41 1.81 -24.35 4.23
N SER A 42 1.87 -23.27 3.43
CA SER A 42 2.43 -23.30 2.08
C SER A 42 2.81 -21.89 1.61
N SER A 43 3.41 -21.80 0.43
CA SER A 43 3.65 -20.53 -0.27
C SER A 43 2.44 -20.01 -1.05
N ASP A 44 1.34 -20.75 -1.15
CA ASP A 44 0.20 -20.38 -1.98
C ASP A 44 -0.63 -19.26 -1.32
N MET A 45 -0.75 -18.12 -2.01
CA MET A 45 -1.56 -16.97 -1.58
C MET A 45 -3.07 -17.24 -1.51
N THR A 46 -3.54 -18.38 -2.03
CA THR A 46 -4.94 -18.81 -1.99
C THR A 46 -5.25 -19.86 -0.92
N ASP A 47 -4.22 -20.33 -0.19
CA ASP A 47 -4.42 -21.24 0.93
C ASP A 47 -4.82 -20.47 2.19
N VAL A 48 -6.06 -20.65 2.61
CA VAL A 48 -6.66 -19.95 3.75
C VAL A 48 -5.89 -20.15 5.05
N GLY A 49 -5.21 -21.29 5.22
CA GLY A 49 -4.45 -21.56 6.44
C GLY A 49 -3.13 -20.79 6.53
N ASN A 50 -2.73 -20.07 5.48
CA ASN A 50 -1.59 -19.15 5.51
C ASN A 50 -1.95 -17.77 6.09
N PHE A 51 -3.19 -17.54 6.53
CA PHE A 51 -3.65 -16.25 7.00
C PHE A 51 -4.24 -16.34 8.41
N ASP A 52 -3.95 -15.36 9.26
CA ASP A 52 -4.42 -15.33 10.65
C ASP A 52 -5.92 -15.01 10.77
N ASN A 53 -6.50 -14.39 9.76
CA ASN A 53 -7.91 -13.98 9.74
C ASN A 53 -8.60 -14.33 8.40
N GLY A 54 -8.24 -15.49 7.85
CA GLY A 54 -8.79 -16.00 6.61
C GLY A 54 -8.28 -15.29 5.36
N LEU A 55 -8.76 -15.73 4.19
CA LEU A 55 -8.26 -15.24 2.92
C LEU A 55 -8.48 -13.73 2.76
N PRO A 56 -7.51 -13.00 2.19
CA PRO A 56 -7.71 -11.62 1.82
C PRO A 56 -8.77 -11.53 0.73
N GLY A 57 -9.74 -10.65 0.93
CA GLY A 57 -10.87 -10.45 0.02
C GLY A 57 -11.48 -9.06 0.18
N THR A 58 -12.48 -8.75 -0.64
CA THR A 58 -13.16 -7.43 -0.62
C THR A 58 -13.94 -7.12 0.65
N GLY A 59 -14.17 -8.13 1.50
CA GLY A 59 -14.78 -7.97 2.82
C GLY A 59 -13.79 -7.80 3.97
N ASN A 60 -12.48 -7.89 3.71
CA ASN A 60 -11.42 -7.77 4.71
C ASN A 60 -10.84 -6.35 4.75
N GLY A 61 -10.15 -6.04 5.84
CA GLY A 61 -9.33 -4.84 5.95
C GLY A 61 -8.04 -4.95 5.13
N SER A 62 -6.96 -4.34 5.60
CA SER A 62 -5.67 -4.41 4.94
C SER A 62 -5.09 -5.83 4.95
N LEU A 63 -4.31 -6.14 3.93
CA LEU A 63 -3.48 -7.34 3.87
C LEU A 63 -2.05 -6.99 4.29
N PHE A 64 -1.53 -7.66 5.32
CA PHE A 64 -0.17 -7.49 5.81
C PHE A 64 0.72 -8.67 5.45
N ILE A 65 1.89 -8.39 4.87
CA ILE A 65 2.93 -9.38 4.61
C ILE A 65 4.20 -8.94 5.33
N ASN A 66 4.35 -9.42 6.56
CA ASN A 66 5.43 -9.08 7.48
C ASN A 66 6.14 -10.33 7.97
N ASN A 67 7.44 -10.19 8.29
CA ASN A 67 8.25 -11.23 8.94
C ASN A 67 8.25 -12.58 8.20
N VAL A 68 8.34 -12.53 6.88
CA VAL A 68 8.39 -13.73 6.04
C VAL A 68 9.71 -14.46 6.28
N SER A 69 9.66 -15.51 7.12
CA SER A 69 10.83 -16.30 7.53
C SER A 69 10.87 -17.68 6.86
N SER A 70 9.72 -18.18 6.42
CA SER A 70 9.54 -19.40 5.63
C SER A 70 8.31 -19.21 4.73
N ASN A 71 8.16 -20.05 3.71
CA ASN A 71 7.04 -20.00 2.77
C ASN A 71 6.77 -18.58 2.25
N VAL A 72 7.68 -18.06 1.42
CA VAL A 72 7.46 -16.78 0.75
C VAL A 72 6.14 -16.84 -0.01
N PRO A 73 5.22 -15.87 0.19
CA PRO A 73 3.94 -15.91 -0.50
C PRO A 73 4.15 -15.76 -2.01
N VAL A 74 3.50 -16.64 -2.76
CA VAL A 74 3.50 -16.70 -4.21
C VAL A 74 2.05 -16.56 -4.71
N LEU A 75 1.82 -15.54 -5.53
CA LEU A 75 0.56 -15.34 -6.23
C LEU A 75 0.67 -15.88 -7.66
N THR A 76 -0.16 -16.88 -7.97
CA THR A 76 -0.27 -17.49 -9.31
C THR A 76 -1.67 -17.38 -9.93
N SER A 77 -2.64 -16.81 -9.22
CA SER A 77 -4.03 -16.64 -9.64
C SER A 77 -4.50 -15.22 -9.38
N ASP A 78 -5.72 -14.89 -9.83
CA ASP A 78 -6.31 -13.59 -9.51
C ASP A 78 -6.59 -13.46 -8.00
N LEU A 79 -6.33 -12.27 -7.46
CA LEU A 79 -6.61 -11.91 -6.08
C LEU A 79 -7.01 -10.43 -6.00
N SER A 80 -8.17 -10.17 -5.39
CA SER A 80 -8.64 -8.82 -5.12
C SER A 80 -8.85 -8.65 -3.62
N ILE A 81 -8.23 -7.64 -3.03
CA ILE A 81 -8.39 -7.31 -1.60
C ILE A 81 -9.30 -6.11 -1.41
N GLY A 82 -9.80 -5.90 -0.19
CA GLY A 82 -10.76 -4.84 0.13
C GLY A 82 -10.16 -3.47 0.39
N TRP A 83 -8.87 -3.43 0.74
CA TRP A 83 -8.19 -2.20 1.16
C TRP A 83 -6.72 -2.21 0.72
N ASP A 84 -5.81 -1.79 1.60
CA ASP A 84 -4.40 -1.64 1.27
C ASP A 84 -3.61 -2.97 1.40
N LEU A 85 -2.64 -3.15 0.51
CA LEU A 85 -1.57 -4.14 0.67
C LEU A 85 -0.39 -3.47 1.38
N ASN A 86 0.04 -4.05 2.48
CA ASN A 86 1.16 -3.56 3.28
C ASN A 86 2.26 -4.63 3.32
N ILE A 87 3.43 -4.31 2.78
CA ILE A 87 4.61 -5.19 2.81
C ILE A 87 5.67 -4.56 3.71
N SER A 88 6.07 -5.28 4.76
CA SER A 88 7.02 -4.82 5.78
C SER A 88 6.58 -3.55 6.52
N THR A 89 5.59 -3.72 7.40
CA THR A 89 5.11 -2.70 8.33
C THR A 89 5.72 -2.89 9.72
N GLY A 90 6.40 -1.86 10.22
CA GLY A 90 6.98 -1.79 11.57
C GLY A 90 8.48 -2.06 11.61
N ALA A 91 9.10 -1.70 12.74
CA ALA A 91 10.54 -1.86 12.93
C ALA A 91 10.97 -3.33 13.00
N ASN A 92 12.14 -3.61 12.42
CA ASN A 92 12.74 -4.95 12.33
C ASN A 92 11.89 -5.96 11.56
N THR A 93 11.15 -5.48 10.55
CA THR A 93 10.33 -6.36 9.71
C THR A 93 10.98 -6.63 8.36
N THR A 94 10.66 -7.77 7.77
CA THR A 94 11.01 -8.08 6.39
C THR A 94 9.81 -8.75 5.72
N GLY A 95 9.29 -8.11 4.69
CA GLY A 95 8.16 -8.58 3.90
C GLY A 95 8.60 -8.86 2.46
N ARG A 96 8.07 -9.93 1.88
CA ARG A 96 8.29 -10.27 0.48
C ARG A 96 7.02 -10.88 -0.11
N LEU A 97 6.63 -10.46 -1.33
CA LEU A 97 5.60 -11.09 -2.14
C LEU A 97 6.13 -11.37 -3.54
N ASP A 98 6.00 -12.62 -3.99
CA ASP A 98 6.31 -13.04 -5.34
C ASP A 98 5.02 -13.21 -6.15
N HIS A 99 4.86 -12.45 -7.22
CA HIS A 99 3.69 -12.47 -8.09
C HIS A 99 4.08 -12.99 -9.47
N HIS A 100 3.85 -14.29 -9.69
CA HIS A 100 4.27 -14.99 -10.90
C HIS A 100 3.24 -14.86 -12.02
N SER A 101 1.95 -14.98 -11.71
CA SER A 101 0.83 -14.94 -12.66
C SER A 101 -0.48 -14.51 -12.01
N GLY A 102 -1.48 -14.21 -12.84
CA GLY A 102 -2.78 -13.70 -12.39
C GLY A 102 -2.83 -12.18 -12.29
N THR A 103 -3.94 -11.67 -11.78
CA THR A 103 -4.17 -10.24 -11.57
C THR A 103 -4.36 -9.94 -10.09
N PHE A 104 -3.51 -9.08 -9.54
CA PHE A 104 -3.67 -8.53 -8.20
C PHE A 104 -4.39 -7.17 -8.26
N SER A 105 -5.35 -6.95 -7.38
CA SER A 105 -6.07 -5.67 -7.26
C SER A 105 -6.32 -5.29 -5.81
N THR A 106 -6.06 -4.04 -5.47
CA THR A 106 -6.49 -3.46 -4.19
C THR A 106 -7.85 -2.79 -4.28
N GLY A 107 -8.34 -2.52 -5.50
CA GLY A 107 -9.49 -1.66 -5.75
C GLY A 107 -9.08 -0.19 -5.94
N ASN A 108 -9.94 0.56 -6.62
CA ASN A 108 -9.71 1.97 -6.93
C ASN A 108 -9.59 2.78 -5.62
N ASN A 109 -8.54 3.60 -5.51
CA ASN A 109 -8.17 4.42 -4.35
C ASN A 109 -7.45 3.73 -3.19
N ASN A 110 -7.26 2.40 -3.25
CA ASN A 110 -6.50 1.67 -2.24
C ASN A 110 -5.02 1.55 -2.63
N TRP A 111 -4.14 1.37 -1.65
CA TRP A 111 -2.71 1.55 -1.81
C TRP A 111 -1.94 0.23 -1.71
N ILE A 112 -0.83 0.16 -2.42
CA ILE A 112 0.22 -0.83 -2.20
C ILE A 112 1.38 -0.10 -1.53
N ILE A 113 1.59 -0.38 -0.25
CA ILE A 113 2.59 0.28 0.58
C ILE A 113 3.72 -0.72 0.84
N MET A 114 4.94 -0.34 0.46
CA MET A 114 6.14 -1.14 0.64
C MET A 114 7.09 -0.40 1.56
N GLY A 115 7.31 -0.94 2.76
CA GLY A 115 8.16 -0.31 3.77
C GLY A 115 7.46 0.87 4.42
N PHE A 116 6.79 0.58 5.54
CA PHE A 116 6.18 1.57 6.43
C PHE A 116 6.71 1.34 7.83
N ASN A 117 7.34 2.34 8.45
CA ASN A 117 8.12 2.14 9.66
C ASN A 117 8.00 3.31 10.64
N ASN A 118 7.24 3.08 11.70
CA ASN A 118 7.07 4.02 12.80
C ASN A 118 8.07 3.80 13.95
N GLY A 119 9.12 2.99 13.75
CA GLY A 119 10.12 2.68 14.78
C GLY A 119 11.57 2.88 14.32
N THR A 120 12.51 2.42 15.14
CA THR A 120 13.96 2.68 14.95
C THR A 120 14.73 1.58 14.23
N GLY A 121 14.15 0.39 14.10
CA GLY A 121 14.76 -0.74 13.36
C GLY A 121 14.39 -0.72 11.87
N PRO A 122 15.08 -1.48 11.00
CA PRO A 122 14.81 -1.46 9.57
C PRO A 122 13.48 -2.13 9.21
N ALA A 123 12.85 -1.68 8.11
CA ALA A 123 11.74 -2.38 7.47
C ALA A 123 12.09 -2.65 6.00
N ASN A 124 12.20 -3.92 5.63
CA ASN A 124 12.66 -4.34 4.30
C ASN A 124 11.50 -4.95 3.49
N ALA A 125 11.04 -4.25 2.46
CA ALA A 125 9.94 -4.70 1.61
C ALA A 125 10.43 -5.12 0.23
N THR A 126 9.94 -6.25 -0.26
CA THR A 126 10.20 -6.69 -1.64
C THR A 126 8.91 -7.14 -2.32
N TYR A 127 8.66 -6.66 -3.53
CA TYR A 127 7.58 -7.12 -4.40
C TYR A 127 8.19 -7.54 -5.73
N ASN A 128 7.98 -8.79 -6.14
CA ASN A 128 8.47 -9.31 -7.42
C ASN A 128 7.29 -9.59 -8.34
N LEU A 129 7.02 -8.71 -9.30
CA LEU A 129 6.12 -9.00 -10.43
C LEU A 129 6.92 -9.69 -11.53
N ALA A 130 7.33 -10.93 -11.27
CA ALA A 130 8.23 -11.72 -12.10
C ALA A 130 8.20 -13.20 -11.68
N LEU A 131 8.75 -14.10 -12.51
CA LEU A 131 8.95 -15.51 -12.14
C LEU A 131 10.28 -15.66 -11.38
N THR A 132 10.20 -15.66 -10.06
CA THR A 132 11.39 -15.61 -9.18
C THR A 132 12.19 -16.92 -9.09
N SER A 133 11.64 -18.03 -9.59
CA SER A 133 12.33 -19.31 -9.70
C SER A 133 13.27 -19.40 -10.91
N GLY A 134 13.13 -18.48 -11.87
CA GLY A 134 13.99 -18.40 -13.05
C GLY A 134 14.85 -17.15 -13.06
N THR A 135 15.78 -17.09 -14.01
CA THR A 135 16.70 -15.97 -14.21
C THR A 135 16.50 -15.30 -15.56
N GLY A 136 16.75 -13.99 -15.67
CA GLY A 136 16.73 -13.34 -16.98
C GLY A 136 16.95 -11.83 -16.98
N GLY A 137 16.03 -11.08 -16.37
CA GLY A 137 15.98 -9.62 -16.47
C GLY A 137 17.27 -8.92 -16.06
N THR A 138 17.63 -7.84 -16.77
CA THR A 138 18.88 -7.10 -16.59
C THR A 138 19.00 -6.50 -15.18
N PHE A 139 17.94 -5.90 -14.66
CA PHE A 139 17.93 -5.23 -13.35
C PHE A 139 17.27 -6.07 -12.26
N THR A 140 16.23 -6.84 -12.62
CA THR A 140 15.50 -7.70 -11.67
C THR A 140 16.23 -9.01 -11.40
N GLY A 141 17.04 -9.49 -12.34
CA GLY A 141 17.67 -10.82 -12.30
C GLY A 141 16.71 -12.00 -12.53
N PHE A 142 15.40 -11.77 -12.57
CA PHE A 142 14.37 -12.81 -12.60
C PHE A 142 13.89 -13.14 -14.01
N ALA A 143 13.38 -14.35 -14.22
CA ALA A 143 12.68 -14.70 -15.46
C ALA A 143 11.35 -13.96 -15.59
N GLN A 144 10.86 -13.86 -16.82
CA GLN A 144 9.60 -13.20 -17.11
C GLN A 144 8.41 -14.00 -16.53
N GLY A 145 7.59 -13.35 -15.70
CA GLY A 145 6.28 -13.85 -15.28
C GLY A 145 5.15 -13.38 -16.21
N SER A 146 3.91 -13.66 -15.83
CA SER A 146 2.71 -13.17 -16.53
C SER A 146 1.74 -12.40 -15.63
N GLY A 147 2.14 -12.13 -14.39
CA GLY A 147 1.35 -11.39 -13.40
C GLY A 147 1.04 -9.96 -13.82
N SER A 148 -0.10 -9.45 -13.37
CA SER A 148 -0.56 -8.07 -13.59
C SER A 148 -1.02 -7.43 -12.29
N ILE A 149 -0.82 -6.13 -12.11
CA ILE A 149 -1.43 -5.35 -11.03
C ILE A 149 -2.47 -4.44 -11.68
N ALA A 150 -3.71 -4.47 -11.20
CA ALA A 150 -4.80 -3.66 -11.73
C ALA A 150 -5.53 -2.93 -10.60
N ASN A 151 -6.13 -1.79 -10.92
CA ASN A 151 -7.06 -1.07 -10.04
C ASN A 151 -6.45 -0.78 -8.66
N PHE A 152 -5.45 0.10 -8.62
CA PHE A 152 -4.92 0.67 -7.38
C PHE A 152 -4.97 2.20 -7.44
N GLY A 153 -5.03 2.84 -6.28
CA GLY A 153 -4.85 4.29 -6.15
C GLY A 153 -3.39 4.70 -6.21
N LYS A 154 -2.52 4.05 -5.42
CA LYS A 154 -1.10 4.39 -5.34
C LYS A 154 -0.23 3.18 -5.04
N ILE A 155 0.94 3.09 -5.65
CA ILE A 155 2.04 2.25 -5.16
C ILE A 155 3.08 3.17 -4.54
N ASN A 156 3.44 2.90 -3.30
CA ASN A 156 4.43 3.67 -2.57
C ASN A 156 5.59 2.78 -2.12
N LEU A 157 6.81 3.13 -2.53
CA LEU A 157 8.02 2.43 -2.14
C LEU A 157 8.80 3.29 -1.15
N GLY A 158 8.85 2.87 0.11
CA GLY A 158 9.60 3.53 1.17
C GLY A 158 8.88 4.77 1.66
N TRP A 159 7.94 4.56 2.57
CA TRP A 159 7.11 5.61 3.17
C TRP A 159 7.79 6.31 4.34
N ASP A 160 8.73 5.65 5.03
CA ASP A 160 9.34 6.16 6.26
C ASP A 160 10.85 5.97 6.31
N ALA A 161 11.46 6.56 7.33
CA ALA A 161 12.86 6.39 7.66
C ALA A 161 13.19 4.91 7.90
N ASN A 162 14.44 4.53 7.64
CA ASN A 162 14.93 3.17 7.83
C ASN A 162 14.14 2.11 7.04
N THR A 163 13.46 2.50 5.95
CA THR A 163 12.83 1.56 5.04
C THR A 163 13.74 1.26 3.87
N THR A 164 13.79 -0.01 3.46
CA THR A 164 14.40 -0.43 2.19
C THR A 164 13.35 -1.16 1.37
N SER A 165 12.95 -0.58 0.24
CA SER A 165 11.83 -1.10 -0.56
C SER A 165 12.28 -1.38 -1.98
N THR A 166 12.01 -2.59 -2.48
CA THR A 166 12.39 -2.98 -3.85
C THR A 166 11.20 -3.59 -4.58
N MET A 167 10.80 -2.98 -5.70
CA MET A 167 9.86 -3.56 -6.64
C MET A 167 10.59 -4.01 -7.90
N ASN A 168 10.46 -5.28 -8.24
CA ASN A 168 11.04 -5.88 -9.44
C ASN A 168 9.94 -6.23 -10.43
N VAL A 169 10.03 -5.74 -11.66
CA VAL A 169 9.04 -5.94 -12.71
C VAL A 169 9.70 -6.59 -13.93
N ASN A 170 9.36 -7.85 -14.17
CA ASN A 170 9.67 -8.54 -15.41
C ASN A 170 8.50 -9.46 -15.73
N THR A 171 7.50 -8.90 -16.41
CA THR A 171 6.24 -9.61 -16.69
C THR A 171 5.82 -9.40 -18.14
N SER A 172 5.03 -10.32 -18.68
CA SER A 172 4.25 -10.10 -19.90
C SER A 172 2.93 -9.36 -19.64
N GLY A 173 2.56 -9.19 -18.37
CA GLY A 173 1.36 -8.50 -17.92
C GLY A 173 1.52 -6.98 -17.81
N THR A 174 0.57 -6.36 -17.10
CA THR A 174 0.50 -4.90 -16.96
C THR A 174 0.38 -4.45 -15.51
N ILE A 175 0.89 -3.27 -15.20
CA ILE A 175 0.60 -2.50 -13.98
C ILE A 175 -0.31 -1.34 -14.39
N THR A 176 -1.57 -1.34 -13.96
CA THR A 176 -2.55 -0.31 -14.32
C THR A 176 -3.23 0.25 -13.08
N GLY A 177 -3.15 1.57 -12.88
CA GLY A 177 -3.72 2.22 -11.69
C GLY A 177 -3.48 3.72 -11.65
N GLY A 178 -3.49 4.29 -10.45
CA GLY A 178 -3.33 5.72 -10.20
C GLY A 178 -1.89 6.19 -10.37
N GLU A 179 -1.09 6.07 -9.31
CA GLU A 179 0.25 6.68 -9.22
C GLU A 179 1.29 5.70 -8.68
N ILE A 180 2.57 5.89 -9.05
CA ILE A 180 3.70 5.21 -8.43
C ILE A 180 4.67 6.25 -7.88
N GLU A 181 5.01 6.14 -6.59
CA GLU A 181 5.99 7.00 -5.92
C GLU A 181 7.12 6.17 -5.33
N ILE A 182 8.37 6.56 -5.63
CA ILE A 182 9.58 5.86 -5.17
C ILE A 182 10.37 6.76 -4.22
N GLY A 183 10.34 6.40 -2.94
CA GLY A 183 11.00 7.10 -1.83
C GLY A 183 10.14 8.21 -1.23
N SER A 184 8.81 8.06 -1.25
CA SER A 184 7.93 9.21 -1.20
C SER A 184 7.85 9.92 0.14
N THR A 185 8.16 9.30 1.29
CA THR A 185 7.91 9.97 2.58
C THR A 185 8.95 9.59 3.64
N GLY A 186 9.20 10.48 4.61
CA GLY A 186 9.90 10.19 5.86
C GLY A 186 11.40 9.86 5.82
N GLY A 187 12.23 10.79 6.30
CA GLY A 187 13.51 10.48 6.98
C GLY A 187 14.60 9.70 6.24
N GLY A 188 14.53 9.59 4.92
CA GLY A 188 15.60 9.03 4.08
C GLY A 188 15.47 7.54 3.76
N PRO A 189 14.37 7.09 3.12
CA PRO A 189 14.21 5.71 2.68
C PRO A 189 15.23 5.34 1.59
N THR A 190 15.47 4.04 1.41
CA THR A 190 16.17 3.51 0.23
C THR A 190 15.19 2.72 -0.64
N SER A 191 14.81 3.25 -1.79
CA SER A 191 13.74 2.68 -2.61
C SER A 191 14.23 2.39 -4.02
N THR A 192 13.92 1.20 -4.54
CA THR A 192 14.34 0.74 -5.87
C THR A 192 13.16 0.22 -6.66
N PHE A 193 12.98 0.73 -7.87
CA PHE A 193 12.05 0.20 -8.85
C PHE A 193 12.84 -0.27 -10.08
N ASN A 194 12.78 -1.56 -10.36
CA ASN A 194 13.43 -2.20 -11.50
C ASN A 194 12.38 -2.68 -12.49
N ILE A 195 12.52 -2.35 -13.78
CA ILE A 195 11.67 -2.87 -14.86
C ILE A 195 12.50 -3.36 -16.04
N ASP A 196 12.36 -4.64 -16.35
CA ASP A 196 13.00 -5.28 -17.51
C ASP A 196 11.99 -5.59 -18.63
N ASN A 197 10.74 -5.88 -18.27
CA ASN A 197 9.62 -5.99 -19.23
C ASN A 197 8.26 -5.79 -18.53
N GLY A 198 7.26 -5.41 -19.31
CA GLY A 198 5.89 -5.16 -18.86
C GLY A 198 5.40 -3.79 -19.30
N ALA A 199 4.10 -3.53 -19.16
CA ALA A 199 3.52 -2.21 -19.41
C ALA A 199 2.98 -1.59 -18.11
N VAL A 200 3.44 -0.39 -17.79
CA VAL A 200 2.96 0.43 -16.67
C VAL A 200 2.09 1.54 -17.25
N ASN A 201 0.81 1.56 -16.89
CA ASN A 201 -0.20 2.51 -17.38
C ASN A 201 -0.85 3.22 -16.19
N LEU A 202 -0.44 4.46 -15.95
CA LEU A 202 -0.85 5.26 -14.80
C LEU A 202 -1.80 6.35 -15.25
N THR A 203 -2.86 6.60 -14.48
CA THR A 203 -3.70 7.80 -14.67
C THR A 203 -3.08 9.03 -14.03
N GLY A 204 -2.22 8.85 -13.01
CA GLY A 204 -1.44 9.87 -12.35
C GLY A 204 0.03 9.86 -12.78
N SER A 205 0.91 10.25 -11.86
CA SER A 205 2.35 10.44 -12.08
C SER A 205 3.16 9.17 -11.83
N PHE A 206 4.39 9.16 -12.34
CA PHE A 206 5.45 8.24 -11.94
C PHE A 206 6.60 9.07 -11.35
N GLU A 207 6.83 8.92 -10.05
CA GLU A 207 7.71 9.81 -9.28
C GLU A 207 8.92 9.05 -8.73
N VAL A 208 10.12 9.58 -8.96
CA VAL A 208 11.38 9.02 -8.45
C VAL A 208 12.09 10.00 -7.53
N GLY A 209 12.08 9.74 -6.23
CA GLY A 209 12.82 10.53 -5.24
C GLY A 209 12.02 10.99 -4.04
N GLY A 210 12.76 11.51 -3.06
CA GLY A 210 12.29 11.92 -1.74
C GLY A 210 11.34 13.10 -1.76
N ASN A 211 10.22 12.94 -1.05
CA ASN A 211 9.10 13.86 -0.87
C ASN A 211 9.28 15.37 -1.15
N GLN A 212 8.29 15.93 -1.86
CA GLN A 212 7.77 17.31 -1.82
C GLN A 212 7.49 17.88 -0.40
N TRP A 213 7.28 17.03 0.60
CA TRP A 213 6.73 17.32 1.93
C TRP A 213 7.72 17.13 3.09
N SER A 214 8.96 16.69 2.86
CA SER A 214 9.94 16.48 3.94
C SER A 214 11.36 16.89 3.55
N ASN A 215 12.08 17.55 4.46
CA ASN A 215 13.46 18.04 4.24
C ASN A 215 14.54 16.94 4.38
N GLN A 216 14.17 15.70 4.65
CA GLN A 216 15.11 14.60 4.87
C GLN A 216 15.22 13.76 3.60
N GLY A 217 16.43 13.66 3.06
CA GLY A 217 16.68 13.03 1.76
C GLY A 217 16.94 11.52 1.84
N GLY A 218 16.23 10.76 1.00
CA GLY A 218 16.45 9.32 0.79
C GLY A 218 17.32 9.02 -0.43
N SER A 219 17.49 7.74 -0.74
CA SER A 219 18.09 7.28 -1.99
C SER A 219 17.05 6.51 -2.80
N SER A 220 16.64 7.07 -3.93
CA SER A 220 15.68 6.45 -4.85
C SER A 220 16.36 6.05 -6.15
N PHE A 221 16.12 4.81 -6.56
CA PHE A 221 16.70 4.21 -7.76
C PHE A 221 15.58 3.75 -8.68
N PHE A 222 15.63 4.21 -9.93
CA PHE A 222 14.79 3.72 -11.01
C PHE A 222 15.69 3.10 -12.09
N ASN A 223 15.49 1.83 -12.40
CA ASN A 223 16.26 1.12 -13.42
C ASN A 223 15.33 0.49 -14.46
N MET A 224 15.54 0.79 -15.74
CA MET A 224 14.72 0.33 -16.86
C MET A 224 15.57 -0.25 -17.99
N SER A 225 15.39 -1.52 -18.32
CA SER A 225 16.06 -2.17 -19.47
C SER A 225 15.11 -2.54 -20.60
N GLY A 226 13.79 -2.49 -20.35
CA GLY A 226 12.75 -2.78 -21.33
C GLY A 226 11.36 -2.41 -20.82
N GLY A 227 10.32 -2.84 -21.53
CA GLY A 227 8.93 -2.50 -21.23
C GLY A 227 8.54 -1.06 -21.63
N SER A 228 7.38 -0.63 -21.13
CA SER A 228 6.84 0.72 -21.37
C SER A 228 6.23 1.33 -20.11
N ILE A 229 6.43 2.62 -19.91
CA ILE A 229 5.73 3.42 -18.90
C ILE A 229 4.92 4.50 -19.63
N THR A 230 3.61 4.56 -19.35
CA THR A 230 2.71 5.61 -19.82
C THR A 230 2.04 6.24 -18.60
N THR A 231 2.19 7.55 -18.43
CA THR A 231 1.58 8.30 -17.34
C THR A 231 0.58 9.32 -17.88
N GLY A 232 -0.57 9.44 -17.21
CA GLY A 232 -1.52 10.52 -17.45
C GLY A 232 -1.08 11.84 -16.82
N GLY A 233 -0.24 11.77 -15.79
CA GLY A 233 0.47 12.90 -15.19
C GLY A 233 1.95 12.95 -15.59
N GLU A 234 2.77 13.48 -14.70
CA GLU A 234 4.19 13.70 -14.93
C GLU A 234 5.03 12.43 -14.75
N PHE A 235 6.12 12.33 -15.51
CA PHE A 235 7.26 11.51 -15.13
C PHE A 235 8.34 12.44 -14.60
N TRP A 236 8.67 12.37 -13.31
CA TRP A 236 9.68 13.25 -12.73
C TRP A 236 10.61 12.52 -11.77
N GLY A 237 11.83 13.04 -11.69
CA GLY A 237 12.84 12.58 -10.75
C GLY A 237 13.48 13.76 -10.03
N GLY A 238 13.53 13.72 -8.70
CA GLY A 238 14.10 14.80 -7.92
C GLY A 238 13.68 14.78 -6.45
N GLY A 239 13.61 15.96 -5.83
CA GLY A 239 13.25 16.11 -4.42
C GLY A 239 14.47 16.08 -3.50
N ASN A 240 14.25 15.80 -2.22
CA ASN A 240 15.32 15.75 -1.24
C ASN A 240 16.02 14.39 -1.26
N GLY A 241 17.36 14.40 -1.30
CA GLY A 241 18.18 13.19 -1.31
C GLY A 241 18.82 12.90 -2.67
N ALA A 242 19.13 11.63 -2.91
CA ALA A 242 19.73 11.16 -4.15
C ALA A 242 18.68 10.42 -4.98
N THR A 243 18.47 10.91 -6.20
CA THR A 243 17.65 10.22 -7.22
C THR A 243 18.58 9.75 -8.33
N THR A 244 18.54 8.45 -8.63
CA THR A 244 19.26 7.86 -9.75
C THR A 244 18.28 7.18 -10.69
N ALA A 245 18.33 7.56 -11.97
CA ALA A 245 17.57 6.91 -13.03
C ALA A 245 18.54 6.33 -14.06
N VAL A 246 18.42 5.03 -14.35
CA VAL A 246 19.19 4.33 -15.38
C VAL A 246 18.23 3.72 -16.38
N GLN A 247 18.26 4.21 -17.62
CA GLN A 247 17.48 3.65 -18.72
C GLN A 247 18.43 3.14 -19.81
N SER A 248 18.37 1.83 -20.06
CA SER A 248 19.14 1.14 -21.11
C SER A 248 18.26 0.58 -22.24
N GLY A 249 16.93 0.61 -22.07
CA GLY A 249 15.95 0.21 -23.06
C GLY A 249 14.52 0.64 -22.68
N GLY A 250 13.54 0.19 -23.47
CA GLY A 250 12.13 0.50 -23.27
C GLY A 250 11.72 1.94 -23.60
N SER A 251 10.49 2.33 -23.25
CA SER A 251 9.93 3.66 -23.56
C SER A 251 9.17 4.28 -22.39
N ILE A 252 9.27 5.60 -22.25
CA ILE A 252 8.50 6.39 -21.28
C ILE A 252 7.71 7.44 -22.05
N THR A 253 6.41 7.52 -21.80
CA THR A 253 5.50 8.54 -22.34
C THR A 253 4.77 9.20 -21.18
N SER A 254 4.83 10.53 -21.07
CA SER A 254 4.11 11.30 -20.07
C SER A 254 3.21 12.35 -20.72
N GLY A 255 2.10 12.66 -20.06
CA GLY A 255 1.13 13.70 -20.45
C GLY A 255 1.62 15.12 -20.17
#